data_AF-A0A816GUA6-F1
#
_entry.id   AF-A0A816GUA6-F1
#
_cell.length_a   1.000
_cell.length_b   1.000
_cell.length_c   1.000
_cell.angle_alpha   90.00
_cell.angle_beta   90.00
_cell.angle_gamma   90.00
#
_symmetry.space_group_name_H-M   'P 1'
#
loop_
_entity.id
_entity.type
_entity.pdbx_description
1 polymer ?
#
loop_
_entity_poly.entity_id
_entity_poly.type
_entity_poly.pdbx_seq_one_letter_code
_entity_poly.pdbx_strand_id
1 'polypeptide(L)'
;MTPTIHYEENFARQLVLNPSISRQFLFDVHFEKGVYVLPAPGKDVPFWNHLCIFTYFLINEKSYEAFESFHEQFANGIINQSRTLSLENLNEFFKLCRNHFAAIERIMPNNLEALKILVRMMSPLLINRANMIVQSEAAQLFISILLRHIAEGLQAIWIAIIDSEWASFREGLINLLCIKLHNHNSKEESNIVFDILTKLPEGTRRHELIEKLINLLTQLKCNLSKDQEVILYTLIGHKNLTLEHLELCSSLNAYVSNLTQFLSVHQDNVVQLETKIQIQLDRLLQEKRFPINLEDILFVLKFFNTESDKVADDLNEKAIQKIKFIFETNFSLRSTFGTYLNERNHHITVDEFPLIRDIILRYYNEYVLHDINRSQYLLRTLACRKDRTIDYFINWFKFFLCESNPNWLRYEEIVQQWTDCFAHQPERFAEVIKQIDILMKLWAQVSPENVQRSNFLATHMVGECFRYGNIYERLRDDLRLVQNQMFIDAFKEKFKK
;
A
#
# COMPACT_ATOMS: atom_id res chain seq x y z
N MET A 1 25.32 -8.51 60.59
CA MET A 1 25.15 -9.90 60.12
C MET A 1 24.26 -9.85 58.90
N THR A 2 24.90 -9.93 57.75
CA THR A 2 24.31 -9.96 56.41
C THR A 2 23.98 -11.42 56.08
N PRO A 3 22.72 -11.79 55.79
CA PRO A 3 22.43 -13.02 55.09
C PRO A 3 22.44 -12.69 53.60
N THR A 4 23.61 -12.81 52.99
CA THR A 4 23.82 -12.61 51.56
C THR A 4 24.35 -13.95 51.03
N ILE A 5 23.77 -14.43 49.93
CA ILE A 5 24.31 -15.48 49.07
C ILE A 5 24.25 -16.90 49.68
N HIS A 6 23.10 -17.57 49.55
CA HIS A 6 23.05 -19.04 49.46
C HIS A 6 21.74 -19.60 48.89
N TYR A 7 20.71 -18.77 48.68
CA TYR A 7 19.46 -19.19 48.03
C TYR A 7 19.41 -18.91 46.51
N GLU A 8 20.08 -17.86 46.02
CA GLU A 8 20.08 -17.48 44.59
C GLU A 8 20.79 -18.51 43.70
N GLU A 9 21.97 -19.00 44.11
CA GLU A 9 22.64 -20.11 43.41
C GLU A 9 21.85 -21.41 43.46
N ASN A 10 21.07 -21.64 44.53
CA ASN A 10 20.28 -22.86 44.69
C ASN A 10 19.00 -22.84 43.85
N PHE A 11 18.40 -21.68 43.59
CA PHE A 11 17.19 -21.60 42.77
C PHE A 11 17.48 -21.77 41.27
N ALA A 12 18.51 -21.09 40.77
CA ALA A 12 19.00 -21.29 39.41
C ALA A 12 19.53 -22.72 39.20
N ARG A 13 20.26 -23.28 40.18
CA ARG A 13 20.70 -24.70 40.12
C ARG A 13 19.55 -25.69 40.26
N GLN A 14 18.51 -25.43 41.06
CA GLN A 14 17.35 -26.33 41.18
C GLN A 14 16.52 -26.38 39.89
N LEU A 15 16.48 -25.30 39.12
CA LEU A 15 15.89 -25.26 37.78
C LEU A 15 16.71 -26.05 36.74
N VAL A 16 18.03 -26.14 36.92
CA VAL A 16 18.97 -26.80 35.98
C VAL A 16 19.24 -28.28 36.32
N LEU A 17 19.02 -28.74 37.56
CA LEU A 17 19.54 -30.04 38.04
C LEU A 17 18.51 -31.12 38.39
N ASN A 18 17.21 -30.94 38.12
CA ASN A 18 16.21 -31.93 38.54
C ASN A 18 15.36 -32.49 37.39
N PRO A 19 15.78 -33.60 36.74
CA PRO A 19 15.03 -34.27 35.66
C PRO A 19 13.66 -34.79 36.10
N SER A 20 13.48 -35.00 37.40
CA SER A 20 12.21 -35.41 38.03
C SER A 20 11.20 -34.27 38.21
N ILE A 21 11.61 -33.00 38.03
CA ILE A 21 10.74 -31.81 37.96
C ILE A 21 10.35 -31.53 36.49
N SER A 22 10.34 -32.54 35.63
CA SER A 22 9.80 -32.47 34.26
C SER A 22 8.27 -32.27 34.19
N ARG A 23 7.61 -32.00 35.33
CA ARG A 23 6.15 -31.85 35.44
C ARG A 23 5.67 -30.63 36.23
N GLN A 24 6.53 -29.86 36.89
CA GLN A 24 6.11 -28.58 37.47
C GLN A 24 6.51 -27.47 36.51
N PHE A 25 5.50 -26.81 35.95
CA PHE A 25 5.70 -25.63 35.12
C PHE A 25 6.50 -24.59 35.92
N LEU A 26 7.38 -23.84 35.25
CA LEU A 26 8.02 -22.64 35.82
C LEU A 26 7.02 -21.61 36.41
N PHE A 27 5.72 -21.74 36.08
CA PHE A 27 4.60 -20.94 36.59
C PHE A 27 4.05 -21.40 37.95
N ASP A 28 4.47 -22.56 38.45
CA ASP A 28 4.01 -23.12 39.74
C ASP A 28 4.91 -22.76 40.93
N VAL A 29 5.96 -21.97 40.69
CA VAL A 29 6.91 -21.59 41.73
C VAL A 29 6.39 -20.40 42.53
N HIS A 30 6.27 -20.55 43.85
CA HIS A 30 5.97 -19.43 44.75
C HIS A 30 7.24 -18.63 45.01
N PHE A 31 7.28 -17.40 44.52
CA PHE A 31 8.32 -16.44 44.89
C PHE A 31 7.89 -15.69 46.14
N GLU A 32 8.78 -15.59 47.14
CA GLU A 32 8.50 -14.83 48.36
C GLU A 32 8.31 -13.34 48.04
N LYS A 33 7.19 -12.76 48.49
CA LYS A 33 6.90 -11.33 48.34
C LYS A 33 7.97 -10.51 49.08
N GLY A 34 8.67 -9.63 48.36
CA GLY A 34 9.57 -8.62 48.94
C GLY A 34 11.06 -8.80 48.66
N VAL A 35 11.47 -9.86 47.95
CA VAL A 35 12.89 -10.12 47.63
C VAL A 35 13.34 -9.48 46.30
N TYR A 36 12.39 -9.16 45.40
CA TYR A 36 12.68 -8.74 44.03
C TYR A 36 12.15 -7.34 43.72
N VAL A 37 12.87 -6.60 42.87
CA VAL A 37 12.49 -5.27 42.35
C VAL A 37 11.38 -5.38 41.28
N LEU A 38 11.20 -6.57 40.70
CA LEU A 38 10.19 -6.88 39.68
C LEU A 38 9.05 -7.74 40.29
N PRO A 39 7.81 -7.68 39.75
CA PRO A 39 6.78 -8.64 40.12
C PRO A 39 7.30 -10.05 39.83
N ALA A 40 7.24 -10.92 40.82
CA ALA A 40 7.77 -12.26 40.65
C ALA A 40 6.81 -13.12 39.80
N PRO A 41 7.32 -14.04 38.96
CA PRO A 41 6.50 -14.98 38.20
C PRO A 41 5.61 -15.80 39.14
N GLY A 42 4.44 -16.26 38.69
CA GLY A 42 3.61 -17.13 39.55
C GLY A 42 2.15 -17.24 39.09
N LYS A 43 1.38 -18.07 39.80
CA LYS A 43 0.02 -18.49 39.44
C LYS A 43 -0.98 -17.36 39.13
N ASP A 44 -0.76 -16.16 39.68
CA ASP A 44 -1.65 -15.00 39.50
C ASP A 44 -1.29 -14.14 38.28
N VAL A 45 -0.23 -14.47 37.56
CA VAL A 45 0.22 -13.72 36.37
C VAL A 45 -0.46 -14.29 35.11
N PRO A 46 -1.01 -13.45 34.21
CA PRO A 46 -1.54 -13.93 32.93
C PRO A 46 -0.47 -14.69 32.13
N PHE A 47 -0.87 -15.74 31.42
CA PHE A 47 0.07 -16.64 30.70
C PHE A 47 1.07 -15.86 29.83
N TRP A 48 0.60 -14.95 28.97
CA TRP A 48 1.47 -14.19 28.06
C TRP A 48 2.40 -13.21 28.79
N ASN A 49 2.02 -12.73 29.97
CA ASN A 49 2.81 -11.80 30.77
C ASN A 49 4.01 -12.48 31.42
N HIS A 50 3.95 -13.80 31.64
CA HIS A 50 5.09 -14.55 32.17
C HIS A 50 6.31 -14.48 31.26
N LEU A 51 6.10 -14.46 29.93
CA LEU A 51 7.18 -14.33 28.95
C LEU A 51 8.01 -13.08 29.21
N CYS A 52 7.35 -11.93 29.40
CA CYS A 52 8.02 -10.69 29.74
C CYS A 52 8.67 -10.76 31.13
N ILE A 53 7.89 -11.03 32.17
CA ILE A 53 8.37 -10.95 33.56
C ILE A 53 9.56 -11.87 33.81
N PHE A 54 9.48 -13.12 33.35
CA PHE A 54 10.54 -14.10 33.57
C PHE A 54 11.80 -13.77 32.76
N THR A 55 11.66 -13.33 31.51
CA THR A 55 12.81 -12.89 30.70
C THR A 55 13.56 -11.74 31.35
N TYR A 56 12.83 -10.74 31.87
CA TYR A 56 13.45 -9.61 32.57
C TYR A 56 14.14 -10.03 33.87
N PHE A 57 13.54 -10.94 34.62
CA PHE A 57 14.17 -11.55 35.80
C PHE A 57 15.50 -12.24 35.43
N LEU A 58 15.49 -13.12 34.43
CA LEU A 58 16.70 -13.81 33.97
C LEU A 58 17.79 -12.82 33.53
N ILE A 59 17.41 -11.72 32.86
CA ILE A 59 18.37 -10.70 32.42
C ILE A 59 19.00 -9.98 33.61
N ASN A 60 18.18 -9.57 34.58
CA ASN A 60 18.64 -8.85 35.76
C ASN A 60 19.58 -9.70 36.62
N GLU A 61 19.24 -10.98 36.81
CA GLU A 61 20.04 -11.93 37.59
C GLU A 61 21.20 -12.54 36.80
N LYS A 62 21.33 -12.22 35.51
CA LYS A 62 22.34 -12.78 34.59
C LYS A 62 22.29 -14.31 34.45
N SER A 63 21.12 -14.90 34.67
CA SER A 63 20.88 -16.35 34.58
C SER A 63 20.50 -16.76 33.14
N TYR A 64 21.33 -16.42 32.16
CA TYR A 64 21.01 -16.58 30.74
C TYR A 64 20.80 -18.03 30.30
N GLU A 65 21.54 -18.97 30.89
CA GLU A 65 21.43 -20.41 30.63
C GLU A 65 20.02 -20.98 30.83
N ALA A 66 19.23 -20.40 31.74
CA ALA A 66 17.88 -20.86 32.02
C ALA A 66 16.85 -20.42 30.97
N PHE A 67 17.21 -19.50 30.07
CA PHE A 67 16.29 -18.97 29.06
C PHE A 67 15.84 -20.04 28.07
N GLU A 68 16.72 -20.96 27.66
CA GLU A 68 16.38 -21.99 26.67
C GLU A 68 15.24 -22.88 27.18
N SER A 69 15.40 -23.42 28.38
CA SER A 69 14.40 -24.28 29.01
C SER A 69 13.09 -23.54 29.27
N PHE A 70 13.17 -22.27 29.69
CA PHE A 70 11.98 -21.43 29.85
C PHE A 70 11.24 -21.22 28.53
N HIS A 71 11.97 -20.85 27.49
CA HIS A 71 11.42 -20.55 26.18
C HIS A 71 10.74 -21.78 25.55
N GLU A 72 11.36 -22.96 25.66
CA GLU A 72 10.79 -24.22 25.20
C GLU A 72 9.52 -24.59 25.99
N GLN A 73 9.53 -24.46 27.32
CA GLN A 73 8.34 -24.69 28.15
C GLN A 73 7.20 -23.73 27.79
N PHE A 74 7.50 -22.46 27.54
CA PHE A 74 6.52 -21.47 27.12
C PHE A 74 5.89 -21.86 25.77
N ALA A 75 6.70 -22.20 24.78
CA ALA A 75 6.24 -22.64 23.45
C ALA A 75 5.37 -23.91 23.53
N ASN A 76 5.81 -24.91 24.31
CA ASN A 76 5.03 -26.13 24.55
C ASN A 76 3.70 -25.84 25.26
N GLY A 77 3.67 -24.86 26.17
CA GLY A 77 2.45 -24.38 26.82
C GLY A 77 1.42 -23.80 25.85
N ILE A 78 1.87 -23.15 24.77
CA ILE A 78 0.99 -22.65 23.70
C ILE A 78 0.36 -23.83 22.94
N ILE A 79 1.19 -24.77 22.49
CA ILE A 79 0.78 -25.91 21.66
C ILE A 79 -0.15 -26.85 22.43
N ASN A 80 0.27 -27.29 23.61
CA ASN A 80 -0.45 -28.30 24.39
C ASN A 80 -1.81 -27.82 24.91
N GLN A 81 -1.97 -26.51 25.08
CA GLN A 81 -3.21 -25.91 25.59
C GLN A 81 -3.97 -25.13 24.52
N SER A 82 -3.54 -25.23 23.24
CA SER A 82 -4.15 -24.52 22.09
C SER A 82 -4.39 -23.04 22.37
N ARG A 83 -3.45 -22.37 23.03
CA ARG A 83 -3.61 -20.98 23.45
C ARG A 83 -3.53 -20.05 22.25
N THR A 84 -4.49 -19.15 22.14
CA THR A 84 -4.48 -18.09 21.12
C THR A 84 -4.04 -16.76 21.71
N LEU A 85 -3.22 -16.04 20.97
CA LEU A 85 -2.77 -14.69 21.34
C LEU A 85 -3.79 -13.69 20.82
N SER A 86 -4.51 -13.02 21.72
CA SER A 86 -5.43 -11.92 21.37
C SER A 86 -4.68 -10.58 21.26
N LEU A 87 -5.30 -9.61 20.58
CA LEU A 87 -4.78 -8.24 20.51
C LEU A 87 -4.60 -7.60 21.89
N GLU A 88 -5.53 -7.86 22.82
CA GLU A 88 -5.50 -7.35 24.20
C GLU A 88 -4.29 -7.90 24.95
N ASN A 89 -4.09 -9.22 24.90
CA ASN A 89 -2.95 -9.89 25.53
C ASN A 89 -1.62 -9.38 24.97
N LEU A 90 -1.53 -9.18 23.66
CA LEU A 90 -0.32 -8.66 23.04
C LEU A 90 -0.05 -7.20 23.45
N ASN A 91 -1.09 -6.37 23.55
CA ASN A 91 -0.96 -4.99 24.02
C ASN A 91 -0.52 -4.92 25.48
N GLU A 92 -1.08 -5.77 26.34
CA GLU A 92 -0.69 -5.86 27.76
C GLU A 92 0.77 -6.32 27.90
N PHE A 93 1.16 -7.33 27.12
CA PHE A 93 2.54 -7.80 27.03
C PHE A 93 3.52 -6.65 26.69
N PHE A 94 3.22 -5.83 25.68
CA PHE A 94 4.09 -4.70 25.33
C PHE A 94 4.09 -3.58 26.36
N LYS A 95 2.96 -3.32 27.04
CA LYS A 95 2.93 -2.39 28.19
C LYS A 95 3.87 -2.86 29.30
N LEU A 96 3.86 -4.16 29.63
CA LEU A 96 4.77 -4.74 30.61
C LEU A 96 6.23 -4.66 30.15
N CYS A 97 6.51 -5.01 28.88
CA CYS A 97 7.85 -4.87 28.32
C CYS A 97 8.36 -3.44 28.49
N ARG A 98 7.54 -2.43 28.17
CA ARG A 98 7.92 -1.03 28.30
C ARG A 98 8.17 -0.62 29.76
N ASN A 99 7.31 -1.07 30.68
CA ASN A 99 7.41 -0.76 32.10
C ASN A 99 8.67 -1.37 32.72
N HIS A 100 9.01 -2.60 32.35
CA HIS A 100 10.17 -3.31 32.88
C HIS A 100 11.47 -2.97 32.14
N PHE A 101 11.42 -2.40 30.93
CA PHE A 101 12.60 -2.01 30.14
C PHE A 101 13.63 -1.22 30.94
N ALA A 102 13.16 -0.25 31.74
CA ALA A 102 14.02 0.61 32.56
C ALA A 102 14.89 -0.16 33.57
N ALA A 103 14.46 -1.35 34.01
CA ALA A 103 15.22 -2.16 34.96
C ALA A 103 16.49 -2.76 34.35
N ILE A 104 16.47 -3.05 33.04
CA ILE A 104 17.60 -3.68 32.34
C ILE A 104 18.32 -2.73 31.38
N GLU A 105 17.78 -1.54 31.12
CA GLU A 105 18.30 -0.54 30.18
C GLU A 105 19.80 -0.24 30.36
N ARG A 106 20.30 -0.23 31.61
CA ARG A 106 21.71 0.02 31.91
C ARG A 106 22.64 -1.15 31.55
N ILE A 107 22.11 -2.37 31.49
CA ILE A 107 22.84 -3.61 31.21
C ILE A 107 22.90 -3.82 29.68
N MET A 108 21.89 -3.36 28.95
CA MET A 108 21.68 -3.65 27.53
C MET A 108 22.83 -3.27 26.57
N PRO A 109 23.42 -2.06 26.61
CA PRO A 109 24.36 -1.63 25.57
C PRO A 109 25.63 -2.49 25.47
N ASN A 110 26.00 -3.17 26.56
CA ASN A 110 27.24 -3.93 26.68
C ASN A 110 27.01 -5.43 26.85
N ASN A 111 25.77 -5.91 26.70
CA ASN A 111 25.41 -7.30 26.99
C ASN A 111 24.72 -7.98 25.82
N LEU A 112 25.53 -8.69 25.04
CA LEU A 112 25.10 -9.39 23.83
C LEU A 112 24.06 -10.48 24.12
N GLU A 113 24.21 -11.20 25.22
CA GLU A 113 23.28 -12.28 25.58
C GLU A 113 21.91 -11.75 25.98
N ALA A 114 21.87 -10.66 26.75
CA ALA A 114 20.62 -9.98 27.06
C ALA A 114 19.89 -9.52 25.79
N LEU A 115 20.61 -8.96 24.80
CA LEU A 115 20.04 -8.57 23.51
C LEU A 115 19.48 -9.77 22.73
N LYS A 116 20.24 -10.87 22.64
CA LYS A 116 19.75 -12.11 22.00
C LYS A 116 18.48 -12.61 22.68
N ILE A 117 18.46 -12.67 24.01
CA ILE A 117 17.30 -13.11 24.78
C ILE A 117 16.07 -12.23 24.53
N LEU A 118 16.22 -10.90 24.53
CA LEU A 118 15.08 -10.00 24.25
C LEU A 118 14.52 -10.17 22.85
N VAL A 119 15.36 -10.42 21.85
CA VAL A 119 14.90 -10.75 20.49
C VAL A 119 14.18 -12.09 20.50
N ARG A 120 14.81 -13.13 21.05
CA ARG A 120 14.26 -14.51 21.07
C ARG A 120 12.95 -14.60 21.86
N MET A 121 12.76 -13.77 22.89
CA MET A 121 11.51 -13.64 23.64
C MET A 121 10.32 -13.29 22.73
N MET A 122 10.55 -12.64 21.59
CA MET A 122 9.48 -12.30 20.65
C MET A 122 9.06 -13.47 19.77
N SER A 123 9.85 -14.54 19.70
CA SER A 123 9.65 -15.65 18.76
C SER A 123 8.39 -16.51 18.96
N PRO A 124 7.91 -16.79 20.19
CA PRO A 124 6.72 -17.62 20.39
C PRO A 124 5.41 -16.82 20.22
N LEU A 125 5.50 -15.51 19.96
CA LEU A 125 4.33 -14.66 19.72
C LEU A 125 3.84 -14.88 18.27
N LEU A 126 2.77 -15.64 18.11
CA LEU A 126 2.17 -15.94 16.81
C LEU A 126 1.37 -14.72 16.29
N ILE A 127 2.07 -13.78 15.67
CA ILE A 127 1.47 -12.56 15.10
C ILE A 127 0.68 -12.93 13.84
N ASN A 128 -0.56 -12.47 13.79
CA ASN A 128 -1.45 -12.62 12.65
C ASN A 128 -2.39 -11.40 12.55
N ARG A 129 -3.23 -11.35 11.51
CA ARG A 129 -4.11 -10.21 11.25
C ARG A 129 -5.08 -9.91 12.41
N ALA A 130 -5.48 -10.91 13.19
CA ALA A 130 -6.45 -10.74 14.28
C ALA A 130 -5.83 -10.15 15.56
N ASN A 131 -4.51 -10.27 15.74
CA ASN A 131 -3.82 -9.77 16.93
C ASN A 131 -2.74 -8.72 16.63
N MET A 132 -2.52 -8.39 15.35
CA MET A 132 -1.55 -7.38 14.93
C MET A 132 -1.84 -6.04 15.60
N ILE A 133 -0.82 -5.50 16.26
CA ILE A 133 -0.94 -4.23 16.98
C ILE A 133 -0.67 -3.06 16.05
N VAL A 134 -1.70 -2.22 15.93
CA VAL A 134 -1.65 -0.94 15.22
C VAL A 134 -1.65 0.19 16.24
N GLN A 135 -0.71 1.13 16.12
CA GLN A 135 -0.62 2.39 16.89
C GLN A 135 -0.46 2.25 18.42
N SER A 136 0.03 1.12 18.92
CA SER A 136 0.36 1.01 20.36
C SER A 136 1.67 1.72 20.67
N GLU A 137 1.58 2.82 21.42
CA GLU A 137 2.73 3.60 21.88
C GLU A 137 3.74 2.74 22.65
N ALA A 138 3.27 1.87 23.55
CA ALA A 138 4.15 0.99 24.34
C ALA A 138 4.96 0.04 23.44
N ALA A 139 4.31 -0.56 22.44
CA ALA A 139 4.98 -1.43 21.48
C ALA A 139 5.98 -0.63 20.61
N GLN A 140 5.56 0.53 20.10
CA GLN A 140 6.41 1.39 19.28
C GLN A 140 7.67 1.82 20.04
N LEU A 141 7.56 2.27 21.28
CA LEU A 141 8.70 2.70 22.09
C LEU A 141 9.64 1.53 22.40
N PHE A 142 9.11 0.41 22.90
CA PHE A 142 9.93 -0.76 23.23
C PHE A 142 10.70 -1.29 22.00
N ILE A 143 9.99 -1.48 20.88
CA ILE A 143 10.60 -2.01 19.64
C ILE A 143 11.64 -1.05 19.10
N SER A 144 11.39 0.26 19.14
CA SER A 144 12.34 1.26 18.63
C SER A 144 13.65 1.28 19.42
N ILE A 145 13.56 1.18 20.75
CA ILE A 145 14.76 1.12 21.61
C ILE A 145 15.52 -0.18 21.35
N LEU A 146 14.83 -1.31 21.30
CA LEU A 146 15.45 -2.61 21.07
C LEU A 146 16.13 -2.70 19.69
N LEU A 147 15.44 -2.28 18.63
CA LEU A 147 16.01 -2.27 17.27
C LEU A 147 17.22 -1.33 17.15
N ARG A 148 17.29 -0.25 17.92
CA ARG A 148 18.46 0.64 17.95
C ARG A 148 19.69 -0.06 18.50
N HIS A 149 19.56 -0.73 19.64
CA HIS A 149 20.66 -1.50 20.20
C HIS A 149 21.07 -2.67 19.30
N ILE A 150 20.10 -3.31 18.63
CA ILE A 150 20.40 -4.34 17.62
C ILE A 150 21.17 -3.74 16.45
N ALA A 151 20.78 -2.57 15.94
CA ALA A 151 21.47 -1.92 14.83
C ALA A 151 22.92 -1.52 15.17
N GLU A 152 23.17 -1.07 16.40
CA GLU A 152 24.51 -0.75 16.92
C GLU A 152 25.39 -2.00 17.10
N GLY A 153 24.81 -3.11 17.57
CA GLY A 153 25.52 -4.37 17.86
C GLY A 153 25.39 -5.47 16.80
N LEU A 154 24.80 -5.17 15.63
CA LEU A 154 24.28 -6.18 14.71
C LEU A 154 25.33 -7.22 14.30
N GLN A 155 26.53 -6.77 13.94
CA GLN A 155 27.60 -7.66 13.47
C GLN A 155 28.07 -8.60 14.58
N ALA A 156 28.20 -8.12 15.81
CA ALA A 156 28.57 -8.94 16.96
C ALA A 156 27.48 -9.97 17.29
N ILE A 157 26.21 -9.54 17.26
CA ILE A 157 25.05 -10.42 17.49
C ILE A 157 25.04 -11.52 16.43
N TRP A 158 25.16 -11.15 15.16
CA TRP A 158 25.07 -12.08 14.04
C TRP A 158 26.15 -13.17 14.07
N ILE A 159 27.37 -12.82 14.46
CA ILE A 159 28.49 -13.77 14.60
C ILE A 159 28.29 -14.70 15.81
N ALA A 160 27.74 -14.18 16.92
CA ALA A 160 27.61 -14.92 18.16
C ALA A 160 26.39 -15.86 18.22
N ILE A 161 25.45 -15.77 17.27
CA ILE A 161 24.28 -16.67 17.22
C ILE A 161 24.70 -18.04 16.70
N ILE A 162 24.67 -19.02 17.60
CA ILE A 162 24.87 -20.43 17.29
C ILE A 162 23.65 -21.02 16.56
N ASP A 163 23.84 -22.14 15.85
CA ASP A 163 22.80 -22.73 15.00
C ASP A 163 21.53 -23.11 15.76
N SER A 164 21.64 -23.57 17.01
CA SER A 164 20.48 -23.93 17.84
C SER A 164 19.62 -22.72 18.23
N GLU A 165 20.21 -21.54 18.35
CA GLU A 165 19.49 -20.29 18.68
C GLU A 165 18.83 -19.66 17.45
N TRP A 166 19.38 -19.92 16.25
CA TRP A 166 19.06 -19.21 15.01
C TRP A 166 17.56 -19.15 14.72
N ALA A 167 16.86 -20.28 14.82
CA ALA A 167 15.43 -20.34 14.48
C ALA A 167 14.61 -19.38 15.35
N SER A 168 14.79 -19.44 16.68
CA SER A 168 14.09 -18.54 17.61
C SER A 168 14.51 -17.09 17.46
N PHE A 169 15.80 -16.81 17.24
CA PHE A 169 16.27 -15.45 17.02
C PHE A 169 15.67 -14.84 15.75
N ARG A 170 15.65 -15.60 14.65
CA ARG A 170 15.10 -15.19 13.37
C ARG A 170 13.62 -14.84 13.48
N GLU A 171 12.79 -15.73 14.04
CA GLU A 171 11.34 -15.45 14.20
C GLU A 171 11.09 -14.24 15.12
N GLY A 172 11.87 -14.13 16.20
CA GLY A 172 11.79 -12.98 17.10
C GLY A 172 12.12 -11.66 16.41
N LEU A 173 13.19 -11.63 15.61
CA LEU A 173 13.59 -10.46 14.83
C LEU A 173 12.54 -10.12 13.75
N ILE A 174 12.01 -11.13 13.05
CA ILE A 174 10.93 -10.93 12.06
C ILE A 174 9.72 -10.26 12.71
N ASN A 175 9.29 -10.73 13.89
CA ASN A 175 8.17 -10.15 14.62
C ASN A 175 8.41 -8.67 14.97
N LEU A 176 9.61 -8.33 15.45
CA LEU A 176 9.99 -6.96 15.76
C LEU A 176 9.97 -6.05 14.52
N LEU A 177 10.63 -6.48 13.44
CA LEU A 177 10.71 -5.73 12.19
C LEU A 177 9.32 -5.56 11.56
N CYS A 178 8.49 -6.61 11.61
CA CYS A 178 7.15 -6.61 11.07
C CYS A 178 6.23 -5.61 11.79
N ILE A 179 6.20 -5.63 13.13
CA ILE A 179 5.43 -4.66 13.91
C ILE A 179 5.94 -3.24 13.66
N LYS A 180 7.26 -3.05 13.53
CA LYS A 180 7.83 -1.72 13.26
C LYS A 180 7.42 -1.19 11.88
N LEU A 181 7.50 -2.04 10.85
CA LEU A 181 7.13 -1.65 9.47
C LEU A 181 5.63 -1.37 9.33
N HIS A 182 4.78 -2.06 10.09
CA HIS A 182 3.34 -1.83 10.07
C HIS A 182 2.91 -0.52 10.79
N ASN A 183 3.73 -0.02 11.71
CA ASN A 183 3.47 1.18 12.50
C ASN A 183 4.10 2.43 11.85
N HIS A 184 3.45 2.96 10.81
CA HIS A 184 3.91 4.04 9.91
C HIS A 184 4.05 5.46 10.50
N ASN A 185 4.33 5.62 11.80
CA ASN A 185 4.18 6.92 12.46
C ASN A 185 5.29 7.96 12.14
N SER A 186 6.43 7.59 11.54
CA SER A 186 7.40 8.58 11.04
C SER A 186 8.37 8.02 9.98
N LYS A 187 8.78 8.86 9.00
CA LYS A 187 9.77 8.52 7.96
C LYS A 187 11.17 8.26 8.53
N GLU A 188 11.53 8.89 9.65
CA GLU A 188 12.86 8.74 10.26
C GLU A 188 13.02 7.39 10.98
N GLU A 189 11.98 6.92 11.67
CA GLU A 189 12.05 5.64 12.40
C GLU A 189 11.91 4.41 11.51
N SER A 190 11.37 4.54 10.30
CA SER A 190 11.37 3.44 9.31
C SER A 190 12.76 3.10 8.80
N ASN A 191 13.71 4.04 8.83
CA ASN A 191 15.06 3.83 8.31
C ASN A 191 15.83 2.75 9.08
N ILE A 192 15.59 2.62 10.39
CA ILE A 192 16.34 1.67 11.23
C ILE A 192 16.12 0.21 10.83
N VAL A 193 14.91 -0.13 10.34
CA VAL A 193 14.60 -1.49 9.86
C VAL A 193 15.43 -1.81 8.63
N PHE A 194 15.47 -0.89 7.67
CA PHE A 194 16.23 -1.09 6.44
C PHE A 194 17.74 -1.01 6.67
N ASP A 195 18.20 -0.18 7.61
CA ASP A 195 19.60 -0.17 8.06
C ASP A 195 20.02 -1.53 8.61
N ILE A 196 19.17 -2.18 9.43
CA ILE A 196 19.44 -3.53 9.92
C ILE A 196 19.51 -4.50 8.73
N LEU A 197 18.47 -4.55 7.89
CA LEU A 197 18.36 -5.51 6.81
C LEU A 197 19.49 -5.40 5.77
N THR A 198 19.95 -4.18 5.48
CA THR A 198 21.03 -3.93 4.51
C THR A 198 22.41 -4.24 5.06
N LYS A 199 22.63 -4.10 6.39
CA LYS A 199 23.89 -4.43 7.06
C LYS A 199 24.06 -5.92 7.38
N LEU A 200 23.03 -6.74 7.20
CA LEU A 200 23.13 -8.18 7.38
C LEU A 200 24.16 -8.78 6.39
N PRO A 201 25.08 -9.64 6.86
CA PRO A 201 26.00 -10.35 5.98
C PRO A 201 25.27 -11.17 4.91
N GLU A 202 25.79 -11.18 3.69
CA GLU A 202 25.22 -12.00 2.61
C GLU A 202 25.31 -13.49 2.92
N GLY A 203 24.28 -14.25 2.56
CA GLY A 203 24.22 -15.70 2.79
C GLY A 203 22.81 -16.22 3.01
N THR A 204 22.72 -17.52 3.29
CA THR A 204 21.45 -18.25 3.46
C THR A 204 20.60 -17.69 4.59
N ARG A 205 21.19 -17.38 5.74
CA ARG A 205 20.50 -16.81 6.92
C ARG A 205 19.83 -15.46 6.61
N ARG A 206 20.51 -14.56 5.88
CA ARG A 206 19.94 -13.27 5.47
C ARG A 206 18.77 -13.46 4.52
N HIS A 207 18.94 -14.32 3.52
CA HIS A 207 17.87 -14.62 2.56
C HIS A 207 16.63 -15.18 3.25
N GLU A 208 16.80 -16.17 4.12
CA GLU A 208 15.71 -16.79 4.89
C GLU A 208 14.94 -15.77 5.75
N LEU A 209 15.66 -14.84 6.41
CA LEU A 209 15.05 -13.79 7.21
C LEU A 209 14.20 -12.84 6.36
N ILE A 210 14.74 -12.38 5.23
CA ILE A 210 14.05 -11.45 4.33
C ILE A 210 12.81 -12.12 3.72
N GLU A 211 12.94 -13.36 3.26
CA GLU A 211 11.84 -14.15 2.68
C GLU A 211 10.70 -14.35 3.67
N LYS A 212 11.00 -14.75 4.91
CA LYS A 212 9.97 -14.91 5.94
C LYS A 212 9.34 -13.57 6.34
N LEU A 213 10.11 -12.49 6.40
CA LEU A 213 9.59 -11.16 6.69
C LEU A 213 8.60 -10.70 5.62
N ILE A 214 8.95 -10.80 4.32
CA ILE A 214 8.05 -10.37 3.24
C ILE A 214 6.79 -11.24 3.18
N ASN A 215 6.90 -12.53 3.45
CA ASN A 215 5.77 -13.44 3.52
C ASN A 215 4.82 -13.07 4.66
N LEU A 216 5.36 -12.79 5.85
CA LEU A 216 4.55 -12.37 6.99
C LEU A 216 3.87 -11.02 6.73
N LEU A 217 4.60 -10.03 6.20
CA LEU A 217 4.03 -8.72 5.83
C LEU A 217 2.86 -8.88 4.84
N THR A 218 3.00 -9.79 3.87
CA THR A 218 1.99 -10.09 2.85
C THR A 218 0.74 -10.72 3.50
N GLN A 219 0.92 -11.71 4.37
CA GLN A 219 -0.17 -12.35 5.13
C GLN A 219 -0.93 -11.35 6.01
N LEU A 220 -0.21 -10.39 6.60
CA LEU A 220 -0.77 -9.34 7.42
C LEU A 220 -1.40 -8.20 6.60
N LYS A 221 -1.26 -8.23 5.27
CA LYS A 221 -1.76 -7.21 4.36
C LYS A 221 -1.22 -5.82 4.71
N CYS A 222 0.07 -5.73 5.03
CA CYS A 222 0.73 -4.44 5.28
C CYS A 222 0.80 -3.61 3.99
N ASN A 223 0.73 -2.28 4.10
CA ASN A 223 0.93 -1.38 2.97
C ASN A 223 2.26 -0.67 3.20
N LEU A 224 3.27 -0.96 2.40
CA LEU A 224 4.56 -0.29 2.54
C LEU A 224 4.56 1.02 1.74
N SER A 225 5.43 1.95 2.08
CA SER A 225 5.69 3.10 1.20
C SER A 225 6.59 2.68 0.02
N LYS A 226 6.52 3.42 -1.09
CA LYS A 226 7.28 3.09 -2.32
C LYS A 226 8.78 2.83 -2.07
N ASP A 227 9.43 3.65 -1.26
CA ASP A 227 10.87 3.48 -0.97
C ASP A 227 11.15 2.17 -0.21
N GLN A 228 10.27 1.81 0.72
CA GLN A 228 10.36 0.58 1.52
C GLN A 228 10.13 -0.67 0.66
N GLU A 229 9.15 -0.62 -0.24
CA GLU A 229 8.86 -1.68 -1.21
C GLU A 229 10.10 -1.95 -2.06
N VAL A 230 10.69 -0.90 -2.65
CA VAL A 230 11.88 -1.00 -3.51
C VAL A 230 13.05 -1.63 -2.77
N ILE A 231 13.34 -1.20 -1.54
CA ILE A 231 14.43 -1.76 -0.75
C ILE A 231 14.17 -3.24 -0.46
N LEU A 232 12.97 -3.60 0.03
CA LEU A 232 12.65 -4.98 0.40
C LEU A 232 12.69 -5.92 -0.81
N TYR A 233 12.16 -5.49 -1.96
CA TYR A 233 12.18 -6.26 -3.21
C TYR A 233 13.59 -6.42 -3.77
N THR A 234 14.45 -5.41 -3.61
CA THR A 234 15.88 -5.51 -3.98
C THR A 234 16.60 -6.52 -3.08
N LEU A 235 16.29 -6.54 -1.78
CA LEU A 235 16.94 -7.40 -0.79
C LEU A 235 16.61 -8.89 -0.96
N ILE A 236 15.37 -9.24 -1.32
CA ILE A 236 15.00 -10.64 -1.62
C ILE A 236 15.52 -11.10 -2.99
N GLY A 237 15.69 -10.14 -3.90
CA GLY A 237 16.13 -10.35 -5.27
C GLY A 237 14.96 -10.76 -6.19
N HIS A 238 14.98 -10.23 -7.41
CA HIS A 238 13.86 -10.36 -8.35
C HIS A 238 13.49 -11.81 -8.72
N LYS A 239 14.41 -12.77 -8.60
CA LYS A 239 14.16 -14.20 -8.87
C LYS A 239 13.33 -14.91 -7.80
N ASN A 240 13.31 -14.36 -6.58
CA ASN A 240 12.66 -14.97 -5.42
C ASN A 240 11.36 -14.23 -5.04
N LEU A 241 11.05 -13.14 -5.75
CA LEU A 241 9.75 -12.48 -5.62
C LEU A 241 8.67 -13.40 -6.17
N THR A 242 7.54 -13.46 -5.50
CA THR A 242 6.31 -14.08 -6.00
C THR A 242 5.27 -13.01 -6.29
N LEU A 243 4.21 -13.40 -7.01
CA LEU A 243 3.12 -12.49 -7.34
C LEU A 243 2.44 -11.95 -6.07
N GLU A 244 2.30 -12.78 -5.05
CA GLU A 244 1.69 -12.44 -3.75
C GLU A 244 2.45 -11.31 -3.05
N HIS A 245 3.77 -11.21 -3.20
CA HIS A 245 4.56 -10.12 -2.61
C HIS A 245 4.18 -8.74 -3.15
N LEU A 246 3.62 -8.67 -4.37
CA LEU A 246 3.14 -7.41 -4.96
C LEU A 246 1.90 -6.85 -4.25
N GLU A 247 1.25 -7.62 -3.36
CA GLU A 247 0.11 -7.14 -2.53
C GLU A 247 0.51 -6.14 -1.46
N LEU A 248 1.82 -5.97 -1.23
CA LEU A 248 2.39 -4.97 -0.33
C LEU A 248 2.39 -3.56 -0.93
N CYS A 249 2.17 -3.44 -2.25
CA CYS A 249 2.15 -2.17 -2.96
C CYS A 249 1.07 -1.24 -2.38
N SER A 250 1.44 0.00 -2.11
CA SER A 250 0.53 1.03 -1.59
C SER A 250 -0.38 1.67 -2.65
N SER A 251 -0.10 1.47 -3.94
CA SER A 251 -0.84 2.09 -5.04
C SER A 251 -0.84 1.23 -6.29
N LEU A 252 -1.78 1.52 -7.20
CA LEU A 252 -1.85 0.87 -8.51
C LEU A 252 -0.60 1.14 -9.36
N ASN A 253 -0.03 2.35 -9.25
CA ASN A 253 1.21 2.71 -9.94
C ASN A 253 2.41 1.86 -9.47
N ALA A 254 2.58 1.73 -8.16
CA ALA A 254 3.62 0.87 -7.60
C ALA A 254 3.41 -0.59 -8.02
N TYR A 255 2.18 -1.09 -7.96
CA TYR A 255 1.83 -2.43 -8.41
C TYR A 255 2.22 -2.67 -9.88
N VAL A 256 1.86 -1.77 -10.80
CA VAL A 256 2.22 -1.88 -12.23
C VAL A 256 3.73 -1.87 -12.45
N SER A 257 4.43 -0.96 -11.77
CA SER A 257 5.89 -0.83 -11.89
C SER A 257 6.60 -2.11 -11.45
N ASN A 258 6.23 -2.65 -10.30
CA ASN A 258 6.81 -3.88 -9.76
C ASN A 258 6.37 -5.12 -10.55
N LEU A 259 5.15 -5.12 -11.09
CA LEU A 259 4.66 -6.18 -11.97
C LEU A 259 5.45 -6.24 -13.29
N THR A 260 5.86 -5.08 -13.83
CA THR A 260 6.69 -5.02 -15.04
C THR A 260 8.06 -5.67 -14.79
N GLN A 261 8.70 -5.34 -13.67
CA GLN A 261 9.95 -6.00 -13.27
C GLN A 261 9.75 -7.50 -13.02
N PHE A 262 8.70 -7.89 -12.31
CA PHE A 262 8.41 -9.29 -12.01
C PHE A 262 8.23 -10.12 -13.30
N LEU A 263 7.45 -9.60 -14.26
CA LEU A 263 7.20 -10.25 -15.54
C LEU A 263 8.45 -10.29 -16.44
N SER A 264 9.35 -9.30 -16.35
CA SER A 264 10.61 -9.35 -17.08
C SER A 264 11.49 -10.55 -16.69
N VAL A 265 11.35 -11.04 -15.44
CA VAL A 265 12.14 -12.15 -14.89
C VAL A 265 11.46 -13.51 -15.01
N HIS A 266 10.12 -13.59 -15.06
CA HIS A 266 9.35 -14.85 -14.96
C HIS A 266 8.57 -15.22 -16.24
N GLN A 267 9.15 -15.00 -17.43
CA GLN A 267 8.44 -15.08 -18.71
C GLN A 267 7.97 -16.48 -19.12
N ASP A 268 8.50 -17.56 -18.56
CA ASP A 268 8.35 -18.91 -19.11
C ASP A 268 7.01 -19.63 -18.79
N ASN A 269 6.09 -19.01 -18.04
CA ASN A 269 4.82 -19.65 -17.64
C ASN A 269 3.59 -18.73 -17.86
N VAL A 270 3.42 -18.28 -19.11
CA VAL A 270 2.65 -17.09 -19.49
C VAL A 270 1.15 -17.15 -19.16
N VAL A 271 0.44 -18.19 -19.58
CA VAL A 271 -1.05 -18.20 -19.52
C VAL A 271 -1.57 -18.34 -18.07
N GLN A 272 -0.89 -19.17 -17.27
CA GLN A 272 -1.26 -19.34 -15.86
C GLN A 272 -0.97 -18.07 -15.07
N LEU A 273 0.09 -17.34 -15.42
CA LEU A 273 0.46 -16.13 -14.73
C LEU A 273 -0.48 -14.96 -15.02
N GLU A 274 -0.93 -14.80 -16.28
CA GLU A 274 -1.93 -13.79 -16.65
C GLU A 274 -3.23 -13.97 -15.86
N THR A 275 -3.73 -15.21 -15.78
CA THR A 275 -4.94 -15.52 -15.01
C THR A 275 -4.75 -15.20 -13.52
N LYS A 276 -3.59 -15.55 -12.96
CA LYS A 276 -3.28 -15.24 -11.55
C LYS A 276 -3.21 -13.73 -11.29
N ILE A 277 -2.60 -12.95 -12.19
CA ILE A 277 -2.54 -11.50 -12.08
C ILE A 277 -3.95 -10.89 -12.14
N GLN A 278 -4.79 -11.34 -13.08
CA GLN A 278 -6.18 -10.88 -13.18
C GLN A 278 -6.95 -11.13 -11.88
N ILE A 279 -6.91 -12.36 -11.37
CA ILE A 279 -7.57 -12.73 -10.10
C ILE A 279 -7.05 -11.89 -8.94
N GLN A 280 -5.73 -11.69 -8.85
CA GLN A 280 -5.13 -10.90 -7.79
C GLN A 280 -5.58 -9.44 -7.88
N LEU A 281 -5.55 -8.84 -9.08
CA LEU A 281 -5.97 -7.45 -9.31
C LEU A 281 -7.45 -7.26 -8.99
N ASP A 282 -8.32 -8.17 -9.42
CA ASP A 282 -9.75 -8.15 -9.10
C ASP A 282 -9.98 -8.13 -7.59
N ARG A 283 -9.30 -9.03 -6.86
CA ARG A 283 -9.39 -9.08 -5.40
C ARG A 283 -8.87 -7.79 -4.74
N LEU A 284 -7.72 -7.27 -5.19
CA LEU A 284 -7.13 -6.05 -4.62
C LEU A 284 -8.04 -4.83 -4.82
N LEU A 285 -8.69 -4.73 -5.98
CA LEU A 285 -9.67 -3.67 -6.28
C LEU A 285 -10.96 -3.82 -5.47
N GLN A 286 -11.50 -5.04 -5.35
CA GLN A 286 -12.70 -5.33 -4.55
C GLN A 286 -12.49 -5.04 -3.05
N GLU A 287 -11.31 -5.38 -2.53
CA GLU A 287 -10.92 -5.08 -1.15
C GLU A 287 -10.57 -3.59 -0.93
N LYS A 288 -10.67 -2.74 -1.96
CA LYS A 288 -10.30 -1.31 -1.94
C LYS A 288 -8.88 -1.08 -1.43
N ARG A 289 -7.96 -2.01 -1.73
CA ARG A 289 -6.53 -1.91 -1.35
C ARG A 289 -5.84 -0.77 -2.10
N PHE A 290 -6.30 -0.49 -3.33
CA PHE A 290 -5.89 0.66 -4.12
C PHE A 290 -7.05 1.69 -4.17
N PRO A 291 -6.96 2.82 -3.46
CA PRO A 291 -7.97 3.86 -3.54
C PRO A 291 -7.87 4.56 -4.91
N ILE A 292 -8.68 4.13 -5.88
CA ILE A 292 -8.67 4.70 -7.22
C ILE A 292 -9.10 6.16 -7.18
N ASN A 293 -8.23 7.03 -7.67
CA ASN A 293 -8.50 8.44 -7.89
C ASN A 293 -8.14 8.85 -9.34
N LEU A 294 -8.30 10.14 -9.64
CA LEU A 294 -8.02 10.68 -10.98
C LEU A 294 -6.57 10.46 -11.43
N GLU A 295 -5.60 10.54 -10.51
CA GLU A 295 -4.18 10.35 -10.83
C GLU A 295 -3.88 8.90 -11.21
N ASP A 296 -4.53 7.92 -10.57
CA ASP A 296 -4.40 6.51 -10.93
C ASP A 296 -4.97 6.22 -12.33
N ILE A 297 -6.12 6.83 -12.65
CA ILE A 297 -6.73 6.72 -13.98
C ILE A 297 -5.78 7.31 -15.03
N LEU A 298 -5.26 8.52 -14.79
CA LEU A 298 -4.28 9.16 -15.67
C LEU A 298 -3.01 8.35 -15.81
N PHE A 299 -2.52 7.73 -14.73
CA PHE A 299 -1.36 6.86 -14.75
C PHE A 299 -1.59 5.65 -15.65
N VAL A 300 -2.70 4.92 -15.48
CA VAL A 300 -3.00 3.74 -16.31
C VAL A 300 -3.12 4.13 -17.79
N LEU A 301 -3.76 5.26 -18.08
CA LEU A 301 -3.88 5.78 -19.43
C LEU A 301 -2.53 6.18 -20.04
N LYS A 302 -1.65 6.83 -19.26
CA LYS A 302 -0.27 7.11 -19.69
C LYS A 302 0.54 5.83 -19.88
N PHE A 303 0.34 4.83 -19.02
CA PHE A 303 1.03 3.55 -19.12
C PHE A 303 0.71 2.84 -20.45
N PHE A 304 -0.56 2.83 -20.88
CA PHE A 304 -0.95 2.33 -22.20
C PHE A 304 -0.22 3.03 -23.36
N ASN A 305 0.10 4.31 -23.21
CA ASN A 305 0.82 5.14 -24.19
C ASN A 305 2.35 5.07 -24.11
N THR A 306 2.92 4.33 -23.17
CA THR A 306 4.39 4.21 -23.10
C THR A 306 4.83 3.48 -24.38
N GLU A 307 5.41 4.24 -25.33
CA GLU A 307 6.00 3.72 -26.56
C GLU A 307 7.12 2.75 -26.20
N SER A 308 7.12 1.59 -26.86
CA SER A 308 8.17 0.58 -26.71
C SER A 308 9.55 1.10 -27.13
N ASP A 309 9.61 2.15 -27.94
CA ASP A 309 10.84 2.71 -28.51
C ASP A 309 11.78 3.37 -27.48
N LYS A 310 11.33 3.62 -26.24
CA LYS A 310 12.19 4.12 -25.14
C LYS A 310 12.63 3.04 -24.15
N VAL A 311 12.23 1.80 -24.37
CA VAL A 311 12.58 0.68 -23.51
C VAL A 311 13.78 -0.02 -24.13
N ALA A 312 14.97 0.19 -23.56
CA ALA A 312 16.24 -0.34 -24.07
C ALA A 312 16.36 -1.89 -24.05
N ASP A 313 15.30 -2.63 -23.75
CA ASP A 313 15.30 -4.08 -23.55
C ASP A 313 13.99 -4.73 -24.06
N ASP A 314 14.11 -5.64 -25.04
CA ASP A 314 13.01 -6.46 -25.61
C ASP A 314 12.24 -7.24 -24.53
N LEU A 315 12.89 -7.59 -23.41
CA LEU A 315 12.26 -8.29 -22.30
C LEU A 315 11.23 -7.41 -21.56
N ASN A 316 11.51 -6.11 -21.42
CA ASN A 316 10.61 -5.17 -20.78
C ASN A 316 9.43 -4.81 -21.69
N GLU A 317 9.64 -4.76 -23.01
CA GLU A 317 8.55 -4.53 -23.96
C GLU A 317 7.48 -5.63 -23.88
N LYS A 318 7.87 -6.91 -23.90
CA LYS A 318 6.93 -8.03 -23.76
C LYS A 318 6.16 -8.00 -22.44
N ALA A 319 6.84 -7.66 -21.34
CA ALA A 319 6.20 -7.52 -20.03
C ALA A 319 5.16 -6.38 -20.03
N ILE A 320 5.51 -5.22 -20.59
CA ILE A 320 4.64 -4.06 -20.71
C ILE A 320 3.40 -4.40 -21.54
N GLN A 321 3.56 -5.02 -22.72
CA GLN A 321 2.42 -5.39 -23.57
C GLN A 321 1.45 -6.35 -22.87
N LYS A 322 1.98 -7.30 -22.08
CA LYS A 322 1.13 -8.21 -21.28
C LYS A 322 0.35 -7.48 -20.20
N ILE A 323 0.99 -6.56 -19.49
CA ILE A 323 0.29 -5.75 -18.47
C ILE A 323 -0.80 -4.91 -19.12
N LYS A 324 -0.51 -4.29 -20.28
CA LYS A 324 -1.51 -3.55 -21.05
C LYS A 324 -2.71 -4.44 -21.36
N PHE A 325 -2.50 -5.63 -21.92
CA PHE A 325 -3.58 -6.59 -22.21
C PHE A 325 -4.40 -6.98 -20.97
N ILE A 326 -3.74 -7.28 -19.84
CA ILE A 326 -4.41 -7.60 -18.57
C ILE A 326 -5.29 -6.45 -18.13
N PHE A 327 -4.78 -5.21 -18.16
CA PHE A 327 -5.49 -4.03 -17.69
C PHE A 327 -6.68 -3.69 -18.60
N GLU A 328 -6.54 -3.88 -19.92
CA GLU A 328 -7.62 -3.67 -20.88
C GLU A 328 -8.77 -4.67 -20.73
N THR A 329 -8.43 -5.93 -20.45
CA THR A 329 -9.42 -7.02 -20.34
C THR A 329 -10.04 -7.09 -18.95
N ASN A 330 -9.38 -6.59 -17.91
CA ASN A 330 -9.85 -6.66 -16.53
C ASN A 330 -11.18 -5.90 -16.34
N PHE A 331 -12.24 -6.62 -15.98
CA PHE A 331 -13.57 -6.04 -15.78
C PHE A 331 -13.65 -5.21 -14.50
N SER A 332 -13.05 -5.66 -13.38
CA SER A 332 -13.12 -4.94 -12.11
C SER A 332 -12.43 -3.59 -12.15
N LEU A 333 -11.30 -3.46 -12.85
CA LEU A 333 -10.59 -2.18 -13.06
C LEU A 333 -11.47 -1.21 -13.85
N ARG A 334 -12.00 -1.65 -14.99
CA ARG A 334 -12.91 -0.84 -15.82
C ARG A 334 -14.16 -0.43 -15.06
N SER A 335 -14.77 -1.36 -14.32
CA SER A 335 -15.93 -1.07 -13.49
C SER A 335 -15.61 -0.09 -12.37
N THR A 336 -14.47 -0.23 -11.69
CA THR A 336 -14.07 0.68 -10.60
C THR A 336 -13.81 2.09 -11.13
N PHE A 337 -13.18 2.20 -12.30
CA PHE A 337 -12.98 3.49 -12.97
C PHE A 337 -14.31 4.10 -13.40
N GLY A 338 -15.21 3.30 -13.98
CA GLY A 338 -16.57 3.71 -14.33
C GLY A 338 -17.36 4.19 -13.12
N THR A 339 -17.31 3.47 -11.99
CA THR A 339 -17.96 3.88 -10.74
C THR A 339 -17.39 5.20 -10.23
N TYR A 340 -16.06 5.37 -10.17
CA TYR A 340 -15.44 6.63 -9.75
C TYR A 340 -15.91 7.83 -10.60
N LEU A 341 -16.02 7.64 -11.91
CA LEU A 341 -16.52 8.67 -12.82
C LEU A 341 -18.03 8.89 -12.63
N ASN A 342 -18.83 7.84 -12.43
CA ASN A 342 -20.28 7.93 -12.26
C ASN A 342 -20.72 8.54 -10.93
N GLU A 343 -20.03 8.25 -9.82
CA GLU A 343 -20.27 8.87 -8.51
C GLU A 343 -20.07 10.39 -8.53
N ARG A 344 -19.40 10.93 -9.57
CA ARG A 344 -19.26 12.36 -9.81
C ARG A 344 -20.23 12.93 -10.85
N ASN A 345 -21.35 12.23 -11.10
CA ASN A 345 -22.43 12.59 -12.05
C ASN A 345 -22.02 12.54 -13.53
N HIS A 346 -21.26 11.52 -13.96
CA HIS A 346 -20.74 11.49 -15.34
C HIS A 346 -21.33 10.41 -16.27
N HIS A 347 -22.24 9.55 -15.79
CA HIS A 347 -22.97 8.54 -16.59
C HIS A 347 -22.12 7.78 -17.65
N ILE A 348 -20.83 7.55 -17.37
CA ILE A 348 -19.91 6.78 -18.20
C ILE A 348 -20.15 5.30 -17.94
N THR A 349 -20.54 4.56 -18.98
CA THR A 349 -20.71 3.11 -18.87
C THR A 349 -19.36 2.39 -18.97
N VAL A 350 -19.29 1.14 -18.47
CA VAL A 350 -18.06 0.32 -18.55
C VAL A 350 -17.62 0.09 -20.00
N ASP A 351 -18.59 0.02 -20.92
CA ASP A 351 -18.36 -0.15 -22.36
C ASP A 351 -17.78 1.11 -23.04
N GLU A 352 -17.89 2.28 -22.40
CA GLU A 352 -17.31 3.53 -22.90
C GLU A 352 -15.86 3.74 -22.46
N PHE A 353 -15.32 2.87 -21.58
CA PHE A 353 -13.94 2.97 -21.13
C PHE A 353 -12.91 2.89 -22.28
N PRO A 354 -13.03 1.97 -23.26
CA PRO A 354 -12.15 1.96 -24.44
C PRO A 354 -12.22 3.27 -25.24
N LEU A 355 -13.38 3.93 -25.31
CA LEU A 355 -13.53 5.21 -26.01
C LEU A 355 -12.83 6.36 -25.26
N ILE A 356 -12.98 6.42 -23.93
CA ILE A 356 -12.29 7.42 -23.08
C ILE A 356 -10.79 7.19 -23.12
N ARG A 357 -10.37 5.93 -23.06
CA ARG A 357 -8.99 5.53 -23.29
C ARG A 357 -8.54 6.03 -24.66
N ASP A 358 -9.22 5.69 -25.74
CA ASP A 358 -8.84 6.07 -27.11
C ASP A 358 -8.79 7.60 -27.33
N ILE A 359 -9.69 8.38 -26.70
CA ILE A 359 -9.62 9.86 -26.68
C ILE A 359 -8.30 10.34 -26.08
N ILE A 360 -7.84 9.67 -25.03
CA ILE A 360 -6.64 10.03 -24.27
C ILE A 360 -5.38 9.40 -24.90
N LEU A 361 -5.48 8.24 -25.57
CA LEU A 361 -4.35 7.52 -26.21
C LEU A 361 -3.98 8.05 -27.60
N ARG A 362 -4.95 8.43 -28.43
CA ARG A 362 -4.71 8.86 -29.84
C ARG A 362 -3.92 10.16 -30.01
N TYR A 363 -3.56 10.84 -28.92
CA TYR A 363 -2.72 12.04 -28.98
C TYR A 363 -1.29 11.79 -28.48
N TYR A 364 -1.00 10.64 -27.88
CA TYR A 364 0.38 10.25 -27.58
C TYR A 364 1.04 9.55 -28.78
N ASN A 365 0.26 8.82 -29.58
CA ASN A 365 0.69 8.29 -30.87
C ASN A 365 -0.10 8.99 -31.97
N GLU A 366 0.52 9.96 -32.65
CA GLU A 366 0.08 10.28 -33.99
C GLU A 366 0.16 9.01 -34.85
N TYR A 367 -0.74 8.89 -35.82
CA TYR A 367 -0.93 7.74 -36.72
C TYR A 367 -1.80 6.61 -36.15
N VAL A 368 -3.08 6.64 -36.56
CA VAL A 368 -3.71 5.64 -37.45
C VAL A 368 -5.22 5.97 -37.49
N LEU A 369 -5.77 6.04 -38.71
CA LEU A 369 -7.14 6.40 -39.14
C LEU A 369 -7.27 7.78 -39.80
N HIS A 370 -6.55 7.95 -40.91
CA HIS A 370 -6.75 9.05 -41.87
C HIS A 370 -7.93 8.83 -42.85
N ASP A 371 -8.65 7.71 -42.81
CA ASP A 371 -9.56 7.34 -43.92
C ASP A 371 -11.03 7.79 -43.78
N ILE A 372 -11.42 8.43 -42.68
CA ILE A 372 -12.74 9.07 -42.58
C ILE A 372 -12.51 10.56 -42.34
N ASN A 373 -13.07 11.43 -43.17
CA ASN A 373 -13.13 12.88 -42.93
C ASN A 373 -14.00 13.14 -41.69
N ARG A 374 -13.43 12.94 -40.50
CA ARG A 374 -14.12 12.97 -39.20
C ARG A 374 -14.87 14.27 -38.99
N SER A 375 -14.32 15.41 -39.41
CA SER A 375 -15.02 16.69 -39.35
C SER A 375 -16.31 16.66 -40.17
N GLN A 376 -16.29 16.10 -41.38
CA GLN A 376 -17.51 15.95 -42.19
C GLN A 376 -18.50 14.98 -41.54
N TYR A 377 -18.03 13.92 -40.89
CA TYR A 377 -18.89 13.00 -40.15
C TYR A 377 -19.54 13.69 -38.93
N LEU A 378 -18.75 14.40 -38.11
CA LEU A 378 -19.20 15.20 -36.98
C LEU A 378 -20.23 16.25 -37.41
N LEU A 379 -19.96 16.99 -38.48
CA LEU A 379 -20.89 17.97 -39.05
C LEU A 379 -22.17 17.31 -39.59
N ARG A 380 -22.07 16.16 -40.28
CA ARG A 380 -23.23 15.41 -40.77
C ARG A 380 -24.10 14.89 -39.63
N THR A 381 -23.48 14.41 -38.55
CA THR A 381 -24.24 13.97 -37.38
C THR A 381 -24.97 15.15 -36.73
N LEU A 382 -24.33 16.32 -36.59
CA LEU A 382 -24.99 17.55 -36.13
C LEU A 382 -26.05 18.10 -37.08
N ALA A 383 -26.08 17.69 -38.34
CA ALA A 383 -27.14 18.06 -39.29
C ALA A 383 -28.38 17.16 -39.18
N CYS A 384 -28.24 15.90 -38.74
CA CYS A 384 -29.36 14.95 -38.59
C CYS A 384 -30.21 15.26 -37.35
N ARG A 385 -31.41 15.83 -37.53
CA ARG A 385 -32.24 16.44 -36.45
C ARG A 385 -33.16 15.50 -35.67
N LYS A 386 -33.07 14.17 -35.80
CA LYS A 386 -33.99 13.25 -35.10
C LYS A 386 -33.39 12.77 -33.76
N ASP A 387 -34.19 12.89 -32.71
CA ASP A 387 -34.02 12.30 -31.36
C ASP A 387 -32.62 12.39 -30.76
N ARG A 388 -32.05 13.60 -30.72
CA ARG A 388 -30.82 13.84 -29.96
C ARG A 388 -31.16 13.69 -28.49
N THR A 389 -30.42 12.87 -27.74
CA THR A 389 -30.43 12.74 -26.26
C THR A 389 -29.20 13.42 -25.62
N ILE A 390 -29.16 13.57 -24.29
CA ILE A 390 -27.95 14.08 -23.61
C ILE A 390 -26.74 13.20 -23.98
N ASP A 391 -26.93 11.87 -23.95
CA ASP A 391 -25.94 10.88 -24.37
C ASP A 391 -25.43 11.10 -25.79
N TYR A 392 -26.32 11.46 -26.73
CA TYR A 392 -25.91 11.79 -28.09
C TYR A 392 -24.88 12.94 -28.11
N PHE A 393 -25.11 14.02 -27.38
CA PHE A 393 -24.22 15.18 -27.38
C PHE A 393 -22.91 14.90 -26.65
N ILE A 394 -22.96 14.09 -25.58
CA ILE A 394 -21.77 13.64 -24.87
C ILE A 394 -20.92 12.73 -25.75
N ASN A 395 -21.53 11.76 -26.43
CA ASN A 395 -20.82 10.86 -27.34
C ASN A 395 -20.28 11.58 -28.57
N TRP A 396 -21.01 12.58 -29.07
CA TRP A 396 -20.50 13.48 -30.08
C TRP A 396 -19.28 14.25 -29.56
N PHE A 397 -19.35 14.81 -28.34
CA PHE A 397 -18.25 15.58 -27.75
C PHE A 397 -17.01 14.72 -27.50
N LYS A 398 -17.21 13.49 -26.99
CA LYS A 398 -16.19 12.44 -26.89
C LYS A 398 -15.52 12.20 -28.26
N PHE A 399 -16.29 12.09 -29.34
CA PHE A 399 -15.76 11.91 -30.70
C PHE A 399 -15.05 13.16 -31.24
N PHE A 400 -15.53 14.36 -30.88
CA PHE A 400 -14.90 15.63 -31.22
C PHE A 400 -13.54 15.81 -30.54
N LEU A 401 -13.42 15.45 -29.26
CA LEU A 401 -12.13 15.44 -28.56
C LEU A 401 -11.12 14.45 -29.17
N CYS A 402 -11.60 13.42 -29.88
CA CYS A 402 -10.82 12.47 -30.68
C CYS A 402 -10.33 13.05 -32.04
N GLU A 403 -10.70 14.26 -32.41
CA GLU A 403 -10.37 14.85 -33.71
C GLU A 403 -8.98 15.52 -33.69
N SER A 404 -8.03 15.03 -34.50
CA SER A 404 -6.74 15.65 -34.72
C SER A 404 -6.90 16.86 -35.66
N ASN A 405 -7.30 18.01 -35.12
CA ASN A 405 -7.50 19.19 -35.94
C ASN A 405 -6.32 20.18 -35.82
N PRO A 406 -5.50 20.38 -36.86
CA PRO A 406 -4.48 21.43 -36.89
C PRO A 406 -5.09 22.81 -37.25
N ASN A 407 -6.34 22.87 -37.72
CA ASN A 407 -6.98 24.12 -38.15
C ASN A 407 -7.93 24.67 -37.08
N TRP A 408 -7.47 25.72 -36.40
CA TRP A 408 -8.22 26.42 -35.36
C TRP A 408 -9.57 26.98 -35.84
N LEU A 409 -9.64 27.54 -37.06
CA LEU A 409 -10.91 28.10 -37.59
C LEU A 409 -11.98 27.02 -37.73
N ARG A 410 -11.59 25.84 -38.21
CA ARG A 410 -12.50 24.71 -38.37
C ARG A 410 -12.94 24.13 -37.01
N TYR A 411 -12.08 24.23 -36.01
CA TYR A 411 -12.40 23.87 -34.63
C TYR A 411 -13.50 24.78 -34.05
N GLU A 412 -13.37 26.10 -34.22
CA GLU A 412 -14.38 27.08 -33.77
C GLU A 412 -15.75 26.86 -34.44
N GLU A 413 -15.78 26.65 -35.77
CA GLU A 413 -17.02 26.40 -36.52
C GLU A 413 -17.78 25.17 -36.02
N ILE A 414 -17.05 24.07 -35.76
CA ILE A 414 -17.63 22.81 -35.29
C ILE A 414 -18.19 22.97 -33.88
N VAL A 415 -17.47 23.67 -33.00
CA VAL A 415 -17.92 23.99 -31.64
C VAL A 415 -19.17 24.86 -31.67
N GLN A 416 -19.19 25.90 -32.51
CA GLN A 416 -20.36 26.77 -32.65
C GLN A 416 -21.59 25.96 -33.08
N GLN A 417 -21.47 25.12 -34.12
CA GLN A 417 -22.59 24.30 -34.58
C GLN A 417 -23.08 23.31 -33.52
N TRP A 418 -22.18 22.77 -32.71
CA TRP A 418 -22.55 21.92 -31.58
C TRP A 418 -23.31 22.71 -30.51
N THR A 419 -22.83 23.89 -30.11
CA THR A 419 -23.52 24.74 -29.13
C THR A 419 -24.88 25.27 -29.62
N ASP A 420 -25.02 25.57 -30.91
CA ASP A 420 -26.28 26.01 -31.52
C ASP A 420 -27.37 24.95 -31.45
N CYS A 421 -27.01 23.67 -31.31
CA CYS A 421 -27.97 22.60 -31.07
C CYS A 421 -28.73 22.74 -29.74
N PHE A 422 -28.23 23.56 -28.82
CA PHE A 422 -28.82 23.82 -27.51
C PHE A 422 -29.55 25.16 -27.40
N ALA A 423 -29.70 25.91 -28.50
CA ALA A 423 -30.25 27.26 -28.51
C ALA A 423 -31.64 27.40 -27.83
N HIS A 424 -32.40 26.30 -27.76
CA HIS A 424 -33.70 26.22 -27.13
C HIS A 424 -33.78 25.18 -25.99
N GLN A 425 -32.64 24.63 -25.55
CA GLN A 425 -32.55 23.59 -24.51
C GLN A 425 -31.41 23.86 -23.51
N PRO A 426 -31.41 25.00 -22.81
CA PRO A 426 -30.30 25.40 -21.94
C PRO A 426 -30.12 24.54 -20.69
N GLU A 427 -31.20 23.98 -20.12
CA GLU A 427 -31.12 23.01 -19.00
C GLU A 427 -30.33 21.77 -19.43
N ARG A 428 -30.60 21.30 -20.64
CA ARG A 428 -29.87 20.19 -21.25
C ARG A 428 -28.41 20.55 -21.57
N PHE A 429 -28.14 21.80 -21.92
CA PHE A 429 -26.79 22.28 -22.17
C PHE A 429 -25.95 22.26 -20.89
N ALA A 430 -26.49 22.74 -19.76
CA ALA A 430 -25.79 22.63 -18.48
C ALA A 430 -25.55 21.18 -18.07
N GLU A 431 -26.53 20.30 -18.29
CA GLU A 431 -26.38 18.88 -17.98
C GLU A 431 -25.25 18.25 -18.81
N VAL A 432 -25.15 18.61 -20.10
CA VAL A 432 -24.01 18.20 -20.94
C VAL A 432 -22.69 18.80 -20.44
N ILE A 433 -22.64 20.08 -20.07
CA ILE A 433 -21.42 20.73 -19.52
C ILE A 433 -20.93 20.02 -18.26
N LYS A 434 -21.82 19.68 -17.32
CA LYS A 434 -21.47 18.91 -16.11
C LYS A 434 -20.83 17.57 -16.44
N GLN A 435 -21.38 16.87 -17.42
CA GLN A 435 -20.91 15.53 -17.78
C GLN A 435 -19.58 15.55 -18.57
N ILE A 436 -19.28 16.63 -19.29
CA ILE A 436 -18.02 16.78 -20.03
C ILE A 436 -16.92 17.52 -19.25
N ASP A 437 -17.21 18.05 -18.06
CA ASP A 437 -16.27 18.85 -17.24
C ASP A 437 -14.94 18.12 -16.95
N ILE A 438 -15.04 16.89 -16.43
CA ILE A 438 -13.87 16.05 -16.15
C ILE A 438 -13.19 15.62 -17.46
N LEU A 439 -13.94 15.35 -18.53
CA LEU A 439 -13.34 15.02 -19.83
C LEU A 439 -12.47 16.17 -20.35
N MET A 440 -12.94 17.42 -20.22
CA MET A 440 -12.15 18.61 -20.55
C MET A 440 -10.95 18.79 -19.62
N LYS A 441 -11.10 18.55 -18.32
CA LYS A 441 -10.00 18.62 -17.36
C LYS A 441 -8.91 17.60 -17.67
N LEU A 442 -9.32 16.35 -17.93
CA LEU A 442 -8.44 15.26 -18.35
C LEU A 442 -7.73 15.62 -19.64
N TRP A 443 -8.47 16.10 -20.64
CA TRP A 443 -7.94 16.48 -21.95
C TRP A 443 -6.93 17.63 -21.87
N ALA A 444 -7.18 18.65 -21.05
CA ALA A 444 -6.26 19.75 -20.82
C ALA A 444 -4.95 19.34 -20.15
N GLN A 445 -4.98 18.33 -19.27
CA GLN A 445 -3.78 17.83 -18.58
C GLN A 445 -2.88 16.96 -19.48
N VAL A 446 -3.34 16.64 -20.70
CA VAL A 446 -2.57 15.84 -21.66
C VAL A 446 -1.51 16.66 -22.39
N SER A 447 -1.78 17.91 -22.79
CA SER A 447 -0.88 18.75 -23.59
C SER A 447 -1.12 20.25 -23.37
N PRO A 448 -0.09 21.11 -23.44
CA PRO A 448 -0.24 22.57 -23.38
C PRO A 448 -1.20 23.14 -24.45
N GLU A 449 -1.25 22.55 -25.65
CA GLU A 449 -2.18 22.98 -26.71
C GLU A 449 -3.64 22.72 -26.30
N ASN A 450 -3.90 21.59 -25.64
CA ASN A 450 -5.24 21.25 -25.13
C ASN A 450 -5.66 22.18 -24.00
N VAL A 451 -4.74 22.76 -23.24
CA VAL A 451 -5.08 23.82 -22.27
C VAL A 451 -5.69 25.01 -23.01
N GLN A 452 -5.09 25.45 -24.12
CA GLN A 452 -5.64 26.55 -24.93
C GLN A 452 -7.01 26.18 -25.53
N ARG A 453 -7.14 24.96 -26.08
CA ARG A 453 -8.40 24.46 -26.66
C ARG A 453 -9.51 24.31 -25.62
N SER A 454 -9.17 23.77 -24.46
CA SER A 454 -10.10 23.59 -23.34
C SER A 454 -10.50 24.93 -22.73
N ASN A 455 -9.56 25.87 -22.61
CA ASN A 455 -9.87 27.24 -22.20
C ASN A 455 -10.80 27.92 -23.20
N PHE A 456 -10.56 27.77 -24.50
CA PHE A 456 -11.47 28.27 -25.53
C PHE A 456 -12.85 27.64 -25.41
N LEU A 457 -12.95 26.30 -25.34
CA LEU A 457 -14.22 25.59 -25.18
C LEU A 457 -14.96 26.06 -23.93
N ALA A 458 -14.27 26.14 -22.79
CA ALA A 458 -14.86 26.58 -21.53
C ALA A 458 -15.37 28.02 -21.66
N THR A 459 -14.56 28.93 -22.21
CA THR A 459 -14.94 30.32 -22.43
C THR A 459 -16.13 30.44 -23.38
N HIS A 460 -16.15 29.64 -24.45
CA HIS A 460 -17.20 29.64 -25.46
C HIS A 460 -18.50 29.08 -24.89
N MET A 461 -18.47 27.91 -24.25
CA MET A 461 -19.63 27.31 -23.59
C MET A 461 -20.21 28.22 -22.49
N VAL A 462 -19.34 28.84 -21.68
CA VAL A 462 -19.75 29.86 -20.71
C VAL A 462 -20.39 31.05 -21.41
N GLY A 463 -19.78 31.56 -22.48
CA GLY A 463 -20.34 32.64 -23.29
C GLY A 463 -21.75 32.32 -23.81
N GLU A 464 -21.97 31.10 -24.25
CA GLU A 464 -23.27 30.58 -24.68
C GLU A 464 -24.27 30.49 -23.51
N CYS A 465 -23.85 30.03 -22.32
CA CYS A 465 -24.70 30.08 -21.13
C CYS A 465 -25.20 31.50 -20.82
N PHE A 466 -24.34 32.53 -20.97
CA PHE A 466 -24.73 33.93 -20.81
C PHE A 466 -25.61 34.43 -21.97
N ARG A 467 -25.39 33.97 -23.21
CA ARG A 467 -26.24 34.29 -24.38
C ARG A 467 -27.69 33.83 -24.15
N TYR A 468 -27.89 32.75 -23.41
CA TYR A 468 -29.21 32.24 -23.05
C TYR A 468 -29.87 32.97 -21.86
N GLY A 469 -29.26 34.04 -21.34
CA GLY A 469 -29.88 35.10 -20.53
C GLY A 469 -30.62 34.66 -19.28
N ASN A 470 -31.93 34.42 -19.40
CA ASN A 470 -32.88 34.26 -18.29
C ASN A 470 -32.77 32.93 -17.52
N ILE A 471 -31.99 31.98 -18.03
CA ILE A 471 -31.88 30.63 -17.46
C ILE A 471 -30.56 30.49 -16.67
N TYR A 472 -29.66 31.46 -16.79
CA TYR A 472 -28.37 31.46 -16.11
C TYR A 472 -28.48 31.41 -14.58
N GLU A 473 -29.42 32.14 -13.97
CA GLU A 473 -29.63 32.07 -12.51
C GLU A 473 -30.07 30.68 -12.04
N ARG A 474 -30.81 29.93 -12.87
CA ARG A 474 -31.16 28.52 -12.59
C ARG A 474 -29.98 27.58 -12.84
N LEU A 475 -29.23 27.81 -13.92
CA LEU A 475 -28.03 27.03 -14.25
C LEU A 475 -26.89 27.30 -13.25
N ARG A 476 -26.90 28.43 -12.52
CA ARG A 476 -25.85 28.80 -11.56
C ARG A 476 -25.67 27.75 -10.47
N ASP A 477 -26.76 27.20 -9.94
CA ASP A 477 -26.70 26.18 -8.89
C ASP A 477 -26.23 24.83 -9.47
N ASP A 478 -26.65 24.52 -10.69
CA ASP A 478 -26.20 23.35 -11.45
C ASP A 478 -24.71 23.42 -11.83
N LEU A 479 -24.24 24.61 -12.23
CA LEU A 479 -22.87 24.86 -12.66
C LEU A 479 -21.90 25.05 -11.48
N ARG A 480 -22.39 25.24 -10.24
CA ARG A 480 -21.56 25.16 -9.02
C ARG A 480 -20.98 23.76 -8.80
N LEU A 481 -21.55 22.73 -9.43
CA LEU A 481 -21.04 21.36 -9.39
C LEU A 481 -19.86 21.13 -10.35
N VAL A 482 -19.59 22.06 -11.25
CA VAL A 482 -18.43 22.05 -12.16
C VAL A 482 -17.16 22.29 -11.33
N GLN A 483 -16.19 21.37 -11.42
CA GLN A 483 -14.98 21.38 -10.60
C GLN A 483 -13.74 21.83 -11.37
N ASN A 484 -13.82 21.96 -12.69
CA ASN A 484 -12.70 22.41 -13.50
C ASN A 484 -12.48 23.92 -13.38
N GLN A 485 -11.26 24.30 -13.03
CA GLN A 485 -10.84 25.68 -12.87
C GLN A 485 -11.03 26.52 -14.14
N MET A 486 -10.95 25.91 -15.34
CA MET A 486 -11.14 26.61 -16.62
C MET A 486 -12.56 27.18 -16.77
N PHE A 487 -13.58 26.38 -16.42
CA PHE A 487 -14.95 26.87 -16.41
C PHE A 487 -15.14 27.94 -15.34
N ILE A 488 -14.60 27.73 -14.13
CA ILE A 488 -14.68 28.70 -13.02
C ILE A 488 -14.07 30.05 -13.45
N ASP A 489 -12.91 30.02 -14.10
CA ASP A 489 -12.21 31.23 -14.54
C ASP A 489 -12.95 31.91 -15.70
N ALA A 490 -13.46 31.15 -16.66
CA ALA A 490 -14.32 31.67 -17.73
C ALA A 490 -15.59 32.35 -17.18
N PHE A 491 -16.24 31.76 -16.17
CA PHE A 491 -17.38 32.37 -15.48
C PHE A 491 -16.97 33.67 -14.79
N LYS A 492 -15.89 33.66 -14.00
CA LYS A 492 -15.37 34.87 -13.32
C LYS A 492 -15.04 35.99 -14.29
N GLU A 493 -14.47 35.68 -15.45
CA GLU A 493 -14.12 36.68 -16.45
C GLU A 493 -15.37 37.32 -17.06
N LYS A 494 -16.40 36.52 -17.36
CA LYS A 494 -17.68 37.04 -17.87
C LYS A 494 -18.46 37.86 -16.85
N PHE A 495 -18.36 37.57 -15.55
CA PHE A 495 -18.98 38.37 -14.48
C PHE A 495 -18.28 39.71 -14.20
N LYS A 496 -17.02 39.89 -14.62
CA LYS A 496 -16.29 41.16 -14.46
C LYS A 496 -16.65 42.21 -15.52
N LYS A 497 -17.30 41.80 -16.60
CA LYS A 497 -17.81 42.66 -17.68
C LYS A 497 -19.31 42.82 -17.50
#